data_AF-A0A4Y2Q581-F1
#
_entry.id   AF-A0A4Y2Q581-F1
#
_cell.length_a   1.000
_cell.length_b   1.000
_cell.length_c   1.000
_cell.angle_alpha   90.00
_cell.angle_beta   90.00
_cell.angle_gamma   90.00
#
_symmetry.space_group_name_H-M   'P 1'
#
loop_
_entity.id
_entity.type
_entity.pdbx_description
1 polymer ?
#
loop_
_entity_poly.entity_id
_entity_poly.type
_entity_poly.pdbx_seq_one_letter_code
_entity_poly.pdbx_strand_id
1 'polypeptide(L)'
;MLLGFLAEKSLSFSLAPDLLVLVKELSKDRKALNGIRMHRTSAAYKLRFGVARTFEQNLVKDLKREKFSLNIDESMSNNNEKIVTVLVNYLRNDKIVTEHLQSFSVPSVNSTLLFQGIVKLLEENNIPWHNLMSVLLDSCHVMRGKKSGLESRLREKCPHLLDIDGDSCHHAHNAAKLFCKPFGLHLESLFTDIHNDFKWSPDLRAALMEICEVLNIKYTMPQNYISFRWLSVYVVAQDFSRMISALTLFYFSFLSRSEKTNFLPVVINIYKLHNVTEAGKEFIHKMHSRLAEKNMTQAGKDRKSRIAEKLFENSLTTKL
;
A
#
# COMPACT_ATOMS: atom_id res chain seq x y z
N MET A 1 -22.53 -18.00 13.93
CA MET A 1 -22.48 -18.34 12.47
C MET A 1 -21.66 -17.34 11.67
N LEU A 2 -22.00 -16.04 11.66
CA LEU A 2 -21.25 -15.04 10.87
C LEU A 2 -19.74 -15.01 11.17
N LEU A 3 -19.35 -14.90 12.44
CA LEU A 3 -17.93 -14.91 12.83
C LEU A 3 -17.22 -16.21 12.44
N GLY A 4 -17.91 -17.34 12.56
CA GLY A 4 -17.40 -18.65 12.13
C GLY A 4 -17.14 -18.69 10.61
N PHE A 5 -18.08 -18.19 9.80
CA PHE A 5 -17.90 -18.10 8.34
C PHE A 5 -16.75 -17.18 7.94
N LEU A 6 -16.62 -16.02 8.60
CA LEU A 6 -15.51 -15.09 8.36
C LEU A 6 -14.17 -15.75 8.65
N ALA A 7 -14.04 -16.42 9.79
CA ALA A 7 -12.82 -17.14 10.18
C ALA A 7 -12.52 -18.30 9.23
N GLU A 8 -13.52 -19.11 8.87
CA GLU A 8 -13.35 -20.28 7.99
C GLU A 8 -12.91 -19.88 6.57
N LYS A 9 -13.40 -18.73 6.06
CA LYS A 9 -13.08 -18.23 4.71
C LYS A 9 -11.94 -17.21 4.68
N SER A 10 -11.26 -16.99 5.81
CA SER A 10 -10.19 -16.00 5.94
C SER A 10 -10.59 -14.60 5.46
N LEU A 11 -11.84 -14.22 5.73
CA LEU A 11 -12.38 -12.90 5.39
C LEU A 11 -12.08 -11.90 6.51
N SER A 12 -11.86 -10.63 6.15
CA SER A 12 -11.58 -9.58 7.14
C SER A 12 -12.76 -9.40 8.10
N PHE A 13 -12.49 -9.35 9.41
CA PHE A 13 -13.51 -9.05 10.41
C PHE A 13 -14.10 -7.64 10.28
N SER A 14 -13.42 -6.74 9.55
CA SER A 14 -13.98 -5.43 9.19
C SER A 14 -15.27 -5.52 8.36
N LEU A 15 -15.53 -6.64 7.67
CA LEU A 15 -16.76 -6.88 6.91
C LEU A 15 -17.95 -7.23 7.79
N ALA A 16 -17.75 -7.54 9.08
CA ALA A 16 -18.81 -8.04 9.95
C ALA A 16 -20.01 -7.06 10.08
N PRO A 17 -19.81 -5.74 10.25
CA PRO A 17 -20.92 -4.78 10.31
C PRO A 17 -21.74 -4.75 9.01
N ASP A 18 -21.08 -4.68 7.85
CA ASP A 18 -21.75 -4.60 6.55
C ASP A 18 -22.48 -5.90 6.20
N LEU A 19 -21.86 -7.06 6.47
CA LEU A 19 -22.51 -8.35 6.30
C LEU A 19 -23.71 -8.52 7.24
N LEU A 20 -23.66 -7.96 8.44
CA LEU A 20 -24.81 -7.98 9.35
C LEU A 20 -25.99 -7.17 8.77
N VAL A 21 -25.72 -6.02 8.16
CA VAL A 21 -26.74 -5.24 7.45
C VAL A 21 -27.33 -6.06 6.30
N LEU A 22 -26.48 -6.66 5.46
CA LEU A 22 -26.92 -7.52 4.35
C LEU A 22 -27.78 -8.69 4.84
N VAL A 23 -27.37 -9.39 5.90
CA VAL A 23 -28.12 -10.52 6.47
C VAL A 23 -29.49 -10.06 6.99
N LYS A 24 -29.57 -8.91 7.65
CA LYS A 24 -30.84 -8.32 8.11
C LYS A 24 -31.76 -8.02 6.92
N GLU A 25 -31.24 -7.39 5.86
CA GLU A 25 -32.02 -7.11 4.65
C GLU A 25 -32.54 -8.38 3.99
N LEU A 26 -31.66 -9.38 3.80
CA LEU A 26 -32.05 -10.68 3.22
C LEU A 26 -33.10 -11.41 4.07
N SER A 27 -33.10 -11.23 5.39
CA SER A 27 -34.06 -11.86 6.29
C SER A 27 -35.48 -11.28 6.22
N LYS A 28 -35.67 -10.09 5.60
CA LYS A 28 -36.99 -9.46 5.45
C LYS A 28 -37.94 -10.28 4.58
N ASP A 29 -37.42 -11.02 3.60
CA ASP A 29 -38.19 -11.99 2.81
C ASP A 29 -37.64 -13.40 3.00
N ARG A 30 -38.11 -14.05 4.07
CA ARG A 30 -37.70 -15.41 4.42
C ARG A 30 -38.05 -16.43 3.33
N LYS A 31 -39.12 -16.22 2.56
CA LYS A 31 -39.53 -17.14 1.50
C LYS A 31 -38.56 -17.05 0.33
N ALA A 32 -38.21 -15.85 -0.10
CA ALA A 32 -37.17 -15.64 -1.11
C ALA A 32 -35.82 -16.18 -0.62
N LEU A 33 -35.41 -15.85 0.61
CA LEU A 33 -34.13 -16.29 1.19
C LEU A 33 -33.99 -17.82 1.18
N ASN A 34 -35.03 -18.55 1.58
CA ASN A 34 -35.03 -20.02 1.56
C ASN A 34 -35.02 -20.61 0.14
N GLY A 35 -35.49 -19.86 -0.86
CA GLY A 35 -35.51 -20.26 -2.28
C GLY A 35 -34.26 -19.89 -3.06
N ILE A 36 -33.40 -18.99 -2.55
CA ILE A 36 -32.20 -18.54 -3.25
C ILE A 36 -31.21 -19.70 -3.39
N ARG A 37 -30.85 -19.99 -4.64
CA ARG A 37 -29.72 -20.85 -5.00
C ARG A 37 -28.79 -20.06 -5.91
N MET A 38 -27.50 -20.03 -5.58
CA MET A 38 -26.51 -19.33 -6.37
C MET A 38 -25.19 -20.12 -6.40
N HIS A 39 -24.91 -20.73 -7.54
CA HIS A 39 -23.61 -21.36 -7.80
C HIS A 39 -22.57 -20.32 -8.22
N ARG A 40 -21.28 -20.65 -8.11
CA ARG A 40 -20.17 -19.75 -8.48
C ARG A 40 -20.33 -19.15 -9.88
N THR A 41 -20.66 -19.97 -10.89
CA THR A 41 -20.85 -19.52 -12.27
C THR A 41 -22.05 -18.60 -12.42
N SER A 42 -23.16 -18.93 -11.76
CA SER A 42 -24.36 -18.08 -11.72
C SER A 42 -24.10 -16.75 -11.03
N ALA A 43 -23.33 -16.74 -9.93
CA ALA A 43 -22.93 -15.52 -9.23
C ALA A 43 -22.09 -14.62 -10.15
N ALA A 44 -21.06 -15.17 -10.79
CA ALA A 44 -20.22 -14.44 -11.73
C ALA A 44 -21.02 -13.88 -12.91
N TYR A 45 -21.93 -14.67 -13.48
CA TYR A 45 -22.82 -14.24 -14.55
C TYR A 45 -23.73 -13.09 -14.12
N LYS A 46 -24.44 -13.25 -12.98
CA LYS A 46 -25.36 -12.22 -12.46
C LYS A 46 -24.62 -10.93 -12.07
N LEU A 47 -23.41 -11.03 -11.51
CA LEU A 47 -22.59 -9.88 -11.21
C LEU A 47 -22.19 -9.14 -12.49
N ARG A 48 -21.65 -9.86 -13.48
CA ARG A 48 -21.12 -9.27 -14.72
C ARG A 48 -22.21 -8.71 -15.63
N PHE A 49 -23.26 -9.48 -15.88
CA PHE A 49 -24.26 -9.14 -16.89
C PHE A 49 -25.56 -8.55 -16.32
N GLY A 50 -25.77 -8.67 -15.01
CA GLY A 50 -26.86 -8.03 -14.28
C GLY A 50 -26.37 -6.78 -13.56
N VAL A 51 -25.79 -6.98 -12.38
CA VAL A 51 -25.47 -5.89 -11.43
C VAL A 51 -24.53 -4.85 -12.04
N ALA A 52 -23.40 -5.26 -12.60
CA ALA A 52 -22.43 -4.35 -13.20
C ALA A 52 -23.04 -3.56 -14.37
N ARG A 53 -23.81 -4.24 -15.23
CA ARG A 53 -24.52 -3.60 -16.35
C ARG A 53 -25.52 -2.55 -15.86
N THR A 54 -26.26 -2.83 -14.78
CA THR A 54 -27.19 -1.86 -14.19
C THR A 54 -26.46 -0.63 -13.65
N PHE A 55 -25.33 -0.83 -12.94
CA PHE A 55 -24.53 0.30 -12.46
C PHE A 55 -23.94 1.12 -13.60
N GLU A 56 -23.39 0.47 -14.62
CA GLU A 56 -22.85 1.12 -15.83
C GLU A 56 -23.93 1.95 -16.53
N GLN A 57 -25.12 1.38 -16.76
CA GLN A 57 -26.22 2.09 -17.42
C GLN A 57 -26.70 3.31 -16.64
N ASN A 58 -26.80 3.20 -15.31
CA ASN A 58 -27.17 4.32 -14.45
C ASN A 58 -26.11 5.41 -14.47
N LEU A 59 -24.84 5.04 -14.37
CA LEU A 59 -23.73 5.98 -14.44
C LEU A 59 -23.69 6.69 -15.80
N VAL A 60 -23.75 5.95 -16.92
CA VAL A 60 -23.77 6.52 -18.27
C VAL A 60 -24.94 7.49 -18.46
N LYS A 61 -26.11 7.18 -17.90
CA LYS A 61 -27.27 8.08 -17.94
C LYS A 61 -26.98 9.41 -17.24
N ASP A 62 -26.27 9.38 -16.12
CA ASP A 62 -25.89 10.58 -15.39
C ASP A 62 -24.80 11.37 -16.15
N LEU A 63 -23.75 10.72 -16.66
CA LEU A 63 -22.68 11.37 -17.43
C LEU A 63 -23.17 12.02 -18.74
N LYS A 64 -24.30 11.55 -19.28
CA LYS A 64 -24.96 12.19 -20.44
C LYS A 64 -25.59 13.55 -20.11
N ARG A 65 -25.96 13.77 -18.85
CA ARG A 65 -26.70 14.96 -18.40
C ARG A 65 -25.81 15.92 -17.61
N GLU A 66 -24.97 15.36 -16.75
CA GLU A 66 -24.16 16.09 -15.79
C GLU A 66 -22.75 16.35 -16.31
N LYS A 67 -22.14 17.42 -15.80
CA LYS A 67 -20.71 17.68 -15.98
C LYS A 67 -19.89 16.71 -15.12
N PHE A 68 -18.76 16.25 -15.66
CA PHE A 68 -17.92 15.27 -14.99
C PHE A 68 -16.42 15.48 -15.25
N SER A 69 -15.59 14.91 -14.40
CA SER A 69 -14.14 14.77 -14.62
C SER A 69 -13.75 13.31 -14.72
N LEU A 70 -12.70 13.00 -15.48
CA LEU A 70 -12.09 11.66 -15.49
C LEU A 70 -10.88 11.61 -14.57
N ASN A 71 -10.70 10.52 -13.84
CA ASN A 71 -9.43 10.16 -13.22
C ASN A 71 -8.92 8.89 -13.90
N ILE A 72 -7.77 8.98 -14.57
CA ILE A 72 -7.24 7.87 -15.38
C ILE A 72 -5.91 7.43 -14.80
N ASP A 73 -5.82 6.15 -14.44
CA ASP A 73 -4.63 5.55 -13.87
C ASP A 73 -4.24 4.24 -14.60
N GLU A 74 -2.94 3.99 -14.71
CA GLU A 74 -2.36 2.75 -15.26
C GLU A 74 -2.00 1.80 -14.12
N SER A 75 -2.43 0.55 -14.23
CA SER A 75 -1.99 -0.52 -13.33
C SER A 75 -1.57 -1.76 -14.11
N MET A 76 -0.83 -2.64 -13.46
CA MET A 76 -0.49 -3.96 -14.00
C MET A 76 -1.36 -5.01 -13.32
N SER A 77 -2.04 -5.83 -14.11
CA SER A 77 -2.81 -6.98 -13.61
C SER A 77 -1.90 -8.14 -13.20
N ASN A 78 -2.47 -9.12 -12.48
CA ASN A 78 -1.76 -10.36 -12.11
C ASN A 78 -1.31 -11.20 -13.32
N ASN A 79 -1.86 -10.95 -14.50
CA ASN A 79 -1.48 -11.62 -15.75
C ASN A 79 -0.48 -10.78 -16.58
N ASN A 80 0.16 -9.77 -15.96
CA ASN A 80 1.08 -8.84 -16.61
C ASN A 80 0.46 -7.99 -17.73
N GLU A 81 -0.86 -7.91 -17.83
CA GLU A 81 -1.54 -6.98 -18.73
C GLU A 81 -1.59 -5.58 -18.13
N LYS A 82 -1.40 -4.56 -18.97
CA LYS A 82 -1.57 -3.16 -18.57
C LYS A 82 -3.04 -2.78 -18.63
N ILE A 83 -3.60 -2.45 -17.47
CA ILE A 83 -4.99 -2.09 -17.31
C ILE A 83 -5.09 -0.59 -17.04
N VAL A 84 -5.82 0.10 -17.90
CA VAL A 84 -6.23 1.48 -17.71
C VAL A 84 -7.54 1.47 -16.94
N THR A 85 -7.58 2.16 -15.81
CA THR A 85 -8.79 2.34 -15.02
C THR A 85 -9.28 3.77 -15.15
N VAL A 86 -10.56 3.92 -15.50
CA VAL A 86 -11.22 5.21 -15.65
C VAL A 86 -12.25 5.35 -14.54
N LEU A 87 -11.98 6.23 -13.60
CA LEU A 87 -12.96 6.70 -12.63
C LEU A 87 -13.54 8.02 -13.10
N VAL A 88 -14.74 8.33 -12.61
CA VAL A 88 -15.43 9.58 -12.90
C VAL A 88 -15.89 10.26 -11.62
N ASN A 89 -15.70 11.57 -11.57
CA ASN A 89 -16.29 12.41 -10.53
C ASN A 89 -17.37 13.29 -11.16
N TYR A 90 -18.55 13.31 -10.56
CA TYR A 90 -19.67 14.14 -11.01
C TYR A 90 -20.62 14.41 -9.84
N LEU A 91 -21.51 15.37 -10.04
CA LEU A 91 -22.51 15.75 -9.03
C LEU A 91 -23.73 14.82 -9.12
N ARG A 92 -24.05 14.12 -8.04
CA ARG A 92 -25.28 13.32 -7.90
C ARG A 92 -25.94 13.66 -6.57
N ASN A 93 -27.17 14.19 -6.62
CA ASN A 93 -27.93 14.61 -5.43
C ASN A 93 -27.13 15.57 -4.52
N ASP A 94 -26.60 16.65 -5.11
CA ASP A 94 -25.80 17.69 -4.44
C ASP A 94 -24.51 17.19 -3.76
N LYS A 95 -24.05 15.98 -4.12
CA LYS A 95 -22.78 15.41 -3.64
C LYS A 95 -21.90 15.01 -4.80
N ILE A 96 -20.61 15.30 -4.67
CA ILE A 96 -19.62 14.75 -5.60
C ILE A 96 -19.49 13.26 -5.27
N VAL A 97 -19.72 12.43 -6.27
CA VAL A 97 -19.52 10.98 -6.18
C VAL A 97 -18.39 10.57 -7.11
N THR A 98 -17.59 9.61 -6.67
CA THR A 98 -16.56 8.95 -7.48
C THR A 98 -17.03 7.55 -7.81
N GLU A 99 -17.18 7.25 -9.10
CA GLU A 99 -17.59 5.92 -9.55
C GLU A 99 -16.62 5.35 -10.58
N HIS A 100 -16.54 4.02 -10.62
CA HIS A 100 -15.80 3.32 -11.67
C HIS A 100 -16.63 3.31 -12.94
N LEU A 101 -16.10 3.89 -14.02
CA LEU A 101 -16.77 3.89 -15.32
C LEU A 101 -16.39 2.64 -16.09
N GLN A 102 -15.11 2.41 -16.30
CA GLN A 102 -14.63 1.23 -17.01
C GLN A 102 -13.14 0.99 -16.74
N SER A 103 -12.72 -0.27 -16.87
CA SER A 103 -11.31 -0.62 -17.02
C SER A 103 -11.12 -1.38 -18.34
N PHE A 104 -10.04 -1.09 -19.05
CA PHE A 104 -9.69 -1.76 -20.30
C PHE A 104 -8.19 -2.06 -20.38
N SER A 105 -7.87 -3.17 -21.05
CA SER A 105 -6.49 -3.60 -21.27
C SER A 105 -5.92 -2.91 -22.50
N VAL A 106 -4.65 -2.50 -22.43
CA VAL A 106 -3.91 -1.96 -23.57
C VAL A 106 -2.62 -2.77 -23.77
N PRO A 107 -2.25 -3.13 -25.01
CA PRO A 107 -1.06 -3.94 -25.28
C PRO A 107 0.23 -3.17 -24.95
N SER A 108 0.21 -1.85 -25.08
CA SER A 108 1.28 -0.96 -24.64
C SER A 108 0.67 0.36 -24.18
N VAL A 109 1.34 1.04 -23.26
CA VAL A 109 0.91 2.36 -22.79
C VAL A 109 1.61 3.43 -23.61
N ASN A 110 0.87 3.93 -24.59
CA ASN A 110 1.20 5.12 -25.33
C ASN A 110 -0.07 5.99 -25.43
N SER A 111 0.12 7.29 -25.61
CA SER A 111 -0.97 8.27 -25.56
C SER A 111 -2.04 8.03 -26.63
N THR A 112 -1.67 7.46 -27.78
CA THR A 112 -2.59 7.16 -28.88
C THR A 112 -3.56 6.05 -28.49
N LEU A 113 -3.06 4.93 -27.96
CA LEU A 113 -3.90 3.81 -27.53
C LEU A 113 -4.78 4.20 -26.35
N LEU A 114 -4.25 4.97 -25.40
CA LEU A 114 -5.04 5.51 -24.29
C LEU A 114 -6.17 6.39 -24.82
N PHE A 115 -5.86 7.32 -25.72
CA PHE A 115 -6.84 8.22 -26.32
C PHE A 115 -7.93 7.46 -27.08
N GLN A 116 -7.56 6.46 -27.89
CA GLN A 116 -8.52 5.59 -28.59
C GLN A 116 -9.42 4.83 -27.63
N GLY A 117 -8.88 4.34 -26.50
CA GLY A 117 -9.68 3.70 -25.46
C GLY A 117 -10.72 4.64 -24.86
N ILE A 118 -10.34 5.88 -24.55
CA ILE A 118 -11.26 6.91 -24.02
C ILE A 118 -12.30 7.33 -25.07
N VAL A 119 -11.89 7.51 -26.32
CA VAL A 119 -12.81 7.83 -27.43
C VAL A 119 -13.85 6.73 -27.57
N LYS A 120 -13.40 5.47 -27.67
CA LYS A 120 -14.28 4.31 -27.76
C LYS A 120 -15.26 4.27 -26.58
N LEU A 121 -14.75 4.43 -25.36
CA LEU A 121 -15.55 4.44 -24.14
C LEU A 121 -16.67 5.49 -24.19
N LEU A 122 -16.35 6.73 -24.56
CA LEU A 122 -17.31 7.83 -24.55
C LEU A 122 -18.29 7.73 -25.72
N GLU A 123 -17.81 7.39 -26.92
CA GLU A 123 -18.63 7.32 -28.14
C GLU A 123 -19.58 6.12 -28.13
N GLU A 124 -19.12 4.92 -27.74
CA GLU A 124 -20.00 3.72 -27.66
C GLU A 124 -21.12 3.93 -26.63
N ASN A 125 -20.84 4.66 -25.55
CA ASN A 125 -21.84 5.00 -24.54
C ASN A 125 -22.66 6.25 -24.88
N ASN A 126 -22.36 6.95 -25.98
CA ASN A 126 -22.97 8.23 -26.36
C ASN A 126 -22.87 9.30 -25.27
N ILE A 127 -21.74 9.34 -24.55
CA ILE A 127 -21.46 10.36 -23.53
C ILE A 127 -20.98 11.64 -24.23
N PRO A 128 -21.62 12.79 -24.05
CA PRO A 128 -21.24 14.01 -24.75
C PRO A 128 -19.90 14.55 -24.28
N TRP A 129 -18.97 14.77 -25.20
CA TRP A 129 -17.66 15.36 -24.92
C TRP A 129 -17.74 16.73 -24.23
N HIS A 130 -18.76 17.54 -24.54
CA HIS A 130 -18.94 18.85 -23.92
C HIS A 130 -19.28 18.79 -22.42
N ASN A 131 -19.55 17.60 -21.87
CA ASN A 131 -19.74 17.39 -20.43
C ASN A 131 -18.44 17.06 -19.68
N LEU A 132 -17.37 16.72 -20.40
CA LEU A 132 -16.07 16.45 -19.81
C LEU A 132 -15.38 17.76 -19.43
N MET A 133 -15.29 18.04 -18.14
CA MET A 133 -14.76 19.30 -17.61
C MET A 133 -13.26 19.27 -17.33
N SER A 134 -12.72 18.14 -16.85
CA SER A 134 -11.30 18.01 -16.52
C SER A 134 -10.86 16.55 -16.55
N VAL A 135 -9.55 16.34 -16.62
CA VAL A 135 -8.94 15.01 -16.48
C VAL A 135 -7.78 15.06 -15.49
N LEU A 136 -7.80 14.16 -14.52
CA LEU A 136 -6.71 13.93 -13.59
C LEU A 136 -5.86 12.78 -14.11
N LEU A 137 -4.58 13.07 -14.36
CA LEU A 137 -3.60 12.15 -14.95
C LEU A 137 -2.28 12.25 -14.19
N ASP A 138 -1.44 11.21 -14.26
CA ASP A 138 -0.02 11.33 -13.89
C ASP A 138 0.69 12.37 -14.78
N SER A 139 1.73 13.02 -14.27
CA SER A 139 2.51 14.05 -14.96
C SER A 139 3.54 13.50 -15.95
N CYS A 140 3.61 12.18 -16.16
CA CYS A 140 4.55 11.62 -17.12
C CYS A 140 4.26 12.06 -18.57
N HIS A 141 5.29 11.99 -19.42
CA HIS A 141 5.22 12.48 -20.81
C HIS A 141 4.10 11.84 -21.64
N VAL A 142 3.82 10.55 -21.41
CA VAL A 142 2.75 9.82 -22.12
C VAL A 142 1.36 10.40 -21.78
N MET A 143 1.17 10.87 -20.56
CA MET A 143 -0.11 11.36 -20.06
C MET A 143 -0.29 12.86 -20.33
N ARG A 144 0.67 13.70 -19.90
CA ARG A 144 0.57 15.17 -19.95
C ARG A 144 1.61 15.87 -20.84
N GLY A 145 2.33 15.12 -21.69
CA GLY A 145 3.32 15.71 -22.60
C GLY A 145 2.70 16.72 -23.57
N LYS A 146 3.30 17.92 -23.68
CA LYS A 146 2.74 19.06 -24.42
C LYS A 146 2.33 18.77 -25.87
N LYS A 147 3.10 17.96 -26.60
CA LYS A 147 2.89 17.69 -28.04
C LYS A 147 2.11 16.40 -28.31
N SER A 148 2.35 15.37 -27.52
CA SER A 148 1.87 14.01 -27.82
C SER A 148 1.37 13.27 -26.58
N GLY A 149 1.10 13.96 -25.48
CA GLY A 149 0.47 13.38 -24.29
C GLY A 149 -1.02 13.11 -24.52
N LEU A 150 -1.59 12.23 -23.71
CA LEU A 150 -3.02 11.95 -23.68
C LEU A 150 -3.84 13.23 -23.50
N GLU A 151 -3.44 14.12 -22.58
CA GLU A 151 -4.13 15.38 -22.31
C GLU A 151 -4.17 16.29 -23.56
N SER A 152 -3.05 16.44 -24.27
CA SER A 152 -3.00 17.25 -25.49
C SER A 152 -3.98 16.72 -26.55
N ARG A 153 -4.05 15.39 -26.71
CA ARG A 153 -5.01 14.74 -27.63
C ARG A 153 -6.46 14.93 -27.19
N LEU A 154 -6.73 14.86 -25.88
CA LEU A 154 -8.06 15.12 -25.34
C LEU A 154 -8.48 16.58 -25.56
N ARG A 155 -7.56 17.53 -25.44
CA ARG A 155 -7.81 18.97 -25.68
C ARG A 155 -8.16 19.27 -27.14
N GLU A 156 -7.68 18.49 -28.11
CA GLU A 156 -8.12 18.59 -29.51
C GLU A 156 -9.62 18.29 -29.67
N LYS A 157 -10.19 17.40 -28.85
CA LYS A 157 -11.63 17.10 -28.82
C LYS A 157 -12.43 17.96 -27.85
N CYS A 158 -11.82 18.34 -26.73
CA CYS A 158 -12.42 19.14 -25.67
C CYS A 158 -11.58 20.38 -25.38
N PRO A 159 -11.65 21.44 -26.21
CA PRO A 159 -10.85 22.65 -25.99
C PRO A 159 -11.17 23.38 -24.67
N HIS A 160 -12.35 23.12 -24.09
CA HIS A 160 -12.85 23.70 -22.83
C HIS A 160 -12.35 22.97 -21.58
N LEU A 161 -11.50 21.95 -21.72
CA LEU A 161 -10.98 21.17 -20.60
C LEU A 161 -10.20 22.07 -19.63
N LEU A 162 -10.62 22.09 -18.37
CA LEU A 162 -9.94 22.80 -17.30
C LEU A 162 -8.58 22.15 -17.04
N ASP A 163 -7.53 22.96 -16.96
CA ASP A 163 -6.24 22.50 -16.46
C ASP A 163 -6.26 22.47 -14.93
N ILE A 164 -6.27 21.25 -14.38
CA ILE A 164 -6.25 21.00 -12.93
C ILE A 164 -4.89 20.50 -12.43
N ASP A 165 -3.86 20.60 -13.28
CA ASP A 165 -2.52 20.02 -13.05
C ASP A 165 -2.55 18.49 -12.84
N GLY A 166 -1.38 17.87 -12.74
CA GLY A 166 -1.23 16.43 -12.55
C GLY A 166 -1.66 15.96 -11.17
N ASP A 167 -1.71 14.65 -10.99
CA ASP A 167 -2.05 14.04 -9.71
C ASP A 167 -1.08 14.46 -8.58
N SER A 168 -1.64 15.16 -7.60
CA SER A 168 -0.97 15.58 -6.37
C SER A 168 -0.27 14.44 -5.61
N CYS A 169 -0.81 13.21 -5.65
CA CYS A 169 -0.18 12.05 -5.03
C CYS A 169 1.13 11.69 -5.73
N HIS A 170 1.13 11.74 -7.06
CA HIS A 170 2.32 11.53 -7.87
C HIS A 170 3.32 12.69 -7.69
N HIS A 171 2.86 13.94 -7.57
CA HIS A 171 3.73 15.07 -7.25
C HIS A 171 4.44 14.91 -5.90
N ALA A 172 3.68 14.61 -4.84
CA ALA A 172 4.24 14.40 -3.51
C ALA A 172 5.22 13.22 -3.50
N HIS A 173 4.87 12.12 -4.18
CA HIS A 173 5.77 10.97 -4.33
C HIS A 173 7.08 11.36 -5.02
N ASN A 174 7.00 12.03 -6.17
CA ASN A 174 8.17 12.39 -6.97
C ASN A 174 9.05 13.41 -6.25
N ALA A 175 8.46 14.41 -5.60
CA ALA A 175 9.17 15.40 -4.81
C ALA A 175 9.93 14.75 -3.64
N ALA A 176 9.27 13.89 -2.87
CA ALA A 176 9.90 13.20 -1.74
C ALA A 176 11.01 12.26 -2.20
N LYS A 177 10.79 11.50 -3.28
CA LYS A 177 11.81 10.62 -3.87
C LYS A 177 13.03 11.40 -4.38
N LEU A 178 12.81 12.56 -5.00
CA LEU A 178 13.90 13.43 -5.47
C LEU A 178 14.68 14.02 -4.29
N PHE A 179 13.98 14.50 -3.26
CA PHE A 179 14.59 14.98 -2.02
C PHE A 179 15.45 13.90 -1.36
N CYS A 180 14.99 12.64 -1.35
CA CYS A 180 15.71 11.55 -0.72
C CYS A 180 16.88 10.98 -1.54
N LYS A 181 17.00 11.35 -2.83
CA LYS A 181 18.05 10.82 -3.72
C LYS A 181 19.49 11.03 -3.20
N PRO A 182 19.88 12.20 -2.64
CA PRO A 182 21.24 12.41 -2.12
C PRO A 182 21.58 11.53 -0.91
N PHE A 183 20.58 10.98 -0.21
CA PHE A 183 20.80 10.13 0.96
C PHE A 183 21.12 8.67 0.60
N GLY A 184 21.27 8.34 -0.70
CA GLY A 184 21.83 7.08 -1.14
C GLY A 184 21.08 5.83 -0.65
N LEU A 185 19.75 5.92 -0.51
CA LEU A 185 18.90 4.84 0.01
C LEU A 185 19.27 4.39 1.43
N HIS A 186 19.85 5.26 2.26
CA HIS A 186 20.39 4.90 3.57
C HIS A 186 19.35 4.22 4.46
N LEU A 187 18.17 4.82 4.61
CA LEU A 187 17.07 4.28 5.41
C LEU A 187 16.32 3.16 4.68
N GLU A 188 16.09 3.31 3.38
CA GLU A 188 15.39 2.33 2.56
C GLU A 188 16.09 0.96 2.57
N SER A 189 17.42 0.96 2.45
CA SER A 189 18.23 -0.27 2.53
C SER A 189 18.28 -0.84 3.95
N LEU A 190 18.29 0.00 4.99
CA LEU A 190 18.16 -0.46 6.39
C LEU A 190 16.82 -1.18 6.60
N PHE A 191 15.72 -0.57 6.17
CA PHE A 191 14.38 -1.14 6.30
C PHE A 191 14.24 -2.45 5.51
N THR A 192 14.81 -2.50 4.31
CA THR A 192 14.84 -3.72 3.49
C THR A 192 15.62 -4.84 4.19
N ASP A 193 16.80 -4.54 4.73
CA ASP A 193 17.65 -5.51 5.41
C ASP A 193 16.98 -6.03 6.70
N ILE A 194 16.40 -5.14 7.51
CA ILE A 194 15.63 -5.51 8.70
C ILE A 194 14.45 -6.39 8.29
N HIS A 195 13.63 -5.97 7.34
CA HIS A 195 12.48 -6.77 6.86
C HIS A 195 12.90 -8.18 6.43
N ASN A 196 13.99 -8.30 5.66
CA ASN A 196 14.46 -9.57 5.15
C ASN A 196 14.87 -10.56 6.26
N ASP A 197 15.39 -10.08 7.39
CA ASP A 197 15.68 -10.95 8.54
C ASP A 197 14.41 -11.58 9.13
N PHE A 198 13.35 -10.79 9.23
CA PHE A 198 12.11 -11.26 9.87
C PHE A 198 11.17 -11.94 8.88
N LYS A 199 11.26 -11.67 7.57
CA LYS A 199 10.30 -12.13 6.54
C LYS A 199 10.01 -13.64 6.58
N TRP A 200 11.00 -14.46 6.92
CA TRP A 200 10.86 -15.92 6.91
C TRP A 200 11.26 -16.61 8.21
N SER A 201 11.53 -15.86 9.29
CA SER A 201 11.98 -16.46 10.55
C SER A 201 11.00 -16.20 11.70
N PRO A 202 10.11 -17.16 12.00
CA PRO A 202 9.24 -17.09 13.17
C PRO A 202 10.02 -16.90 14.48
N ASP A 203 11.16 -17.58 14.63
CA ASP A 203 12.01 -17.48 15.82
C ASP A 203 12.52 -16.05 16.04
N LEU A 204 13.01 -15.39 14.98
CA LEU A 204 13.51 -14.02 15.11
C LEU A 204 12.36 -13.04 15.41
N ARG A 205 11.16 -13.28 14.85
CA ARG A 205 9.96 -12.49 15.19
C ARG A 205 9.58 -12.65 16.65
N ALA A 206 9.56 -13.88 17.16
CA ALA A 206 9.26 -14.16 18.56
C ALA A 206 10.26 -13.48 19.48
N ALA A 207 11.57 -13.59 19.21
CA ALA A 207 12.60 -12.93 19.99
C ALA A 207 12.46 -11.39 19.99
N LEU A 208 12.18 -10.78 18.83
CA LEU A 208 11.95 -9.33 18.79
C LEU A 208 10.67 -8.92 19.55
N MET A 209 9.61 -9.73 19.47
CA MET A 209 8.36 -9.52 20.21
C MET A 209 8.60 -9.57 21.73
N GLU A 210 9.34 -10.58 22.21
CA GLU A 210 9.72 -10.73 23.62
C GLU A 210 10.53 -9.50 24.11
N ILE A 211 11.46 -8.97 23.30
CA ILE A 211 12.18 -7.73 23.63
C ILE A 211 11.22 -6.55 23.73
N CYS A 212 10.30 -6.42 22.77
CA CYS A 212 9.32 -5.34 22.76
C CYS A 212 8.46 -5.37 24.03
N GLU A 213 8.04 -6.56 24.48
CA GLU A 213 7.30 -6.75 25.73
C GLU A 213 8.10 -6.29 26.95
N VAL A 214 9.38 -6.68 27.06
CA VAL A 214 10.26 -6.25 28.16
C VAL A 214 10.46 -4.73 28.17
N LEU A 215 10.53 -4.10 27.00
CA LEU A 215 10.66 -2.64 26.87
C LEU A 215 9.31 -1.90 26.95
N ASN A 216 8.18 -2.60 27.08
CA ASN A 216 6.83 -2.02 26.96
C ASN A 216 6.63 -1.21 25.66
N ILE A 217 7.21 -1.69 24.56
CA ILE A 217 7.06 -1.13 23.21
C ILE A 217 6.02 -1.99 22.47
N LYS A 218 5.06 -1.35 21.79
CA LYS A 218 4.12 -2.08 20.92
C LYS A 218 4.89 -2.85 19.85
N TYR A 219 4.75 -4.17 19.77
CA TYR A 219 5.37 -4.90 18.69
C TYR A 219 4.70 -4.59 17.34
N THR A 220 5.49 -4.45 16.27
CA THR A 220 5.01 -4.44 14.89
C THR A 220 6.01 -5.18 14.04
N MET A 221 5.52 -6.11 13.22
CA MET A 221 6.38 -6.87 12.31
C MET A 221 7.07 -5.89 11.33
N PRO A 222 8.41 -5.83 11.28
CA PRO A 222 9.11 -4.92 10.37
C PRO A 222 8.69 -5.14 8.90
N GLN A 223 8.09 -4.11 8.32
CA GLN A 223 7.62 -4.13 6.93
C GLN A 223 8.69 -3.59 5.99
N ASN A 224 8.65 -4.02 4.73
CA ASN A 224 9.40 -3.34 3.68
C ASN A 224 8.56 -2.22 3.09
N TYR A 225 9.23 -1.17 2.62
CA TYR A 225 8.55 -0.15 1.82
C TYR A 225 8.27 -0.69 0.41
N ILE A 226 7.30 -0.08 -0.25
CA ILE A 226 6.90 -0.41 -1.61
C ILE A 226 7.60 0.57 -2.56
N SER A 227 8.49 0.09 -3.42
CA SER A 227 9.32 0.94 -4.29
C SER A 227 8.51 1.85 -5.22
N PHE A 228 7.41 1.36 -5.78
CA PHE A 228 6.49 2.13 -6.64
C PHE A 228 5.50 2.98 -5.85
N ARG A 229 5.43 2.84 -4.52
CA ARG A 229 4.72 3.74 -3.60
C ARG A 229 5.69 4.20 -2.52
N TRP A 230 6.77 4.84 -2.94
CA TRP A 230 7.91 5.23 -2.11
C TRP A 230 7.52 5.95 -0.82
N LEU A 231 6.43 6.74 -0.80
CA LEU A 231 5.91 7.37 0.44
C LEU A 231 5.55 6.36 1.55
N SER A 232 5.41 5.07 1.25
CA SER A 232 5.30 4.00 2.25
C SER A 232 6.53 3.90 3.17
N VAL A 233 7.69 4.43 2.76
CA VAL A 233 8.88 4.59 3.61
C VAL A 233 8.55 5.34 4.89
N TYR A 234 7.64 6.33 4.85
CA TYR A 234 7.24 7.08 6.04
C TYR A 234 6.59 6.19 7.10
N VAL A 235 5.67 5.31 6.68
CA VAL A 235 4.99 4.37 7.59
C VAL A 235 6.01 3.42 8.23
N VAL A 236 6.93 2.89 7.41
CA VAL A 236 8.00 2.01 7.88
C VAL A 236 8.94 2.75 8.85
N ALA A 237 9.26 4.01 8.56
CA ALA A 237 10.10 4.85 9.42
C ALA A 237 9.43 5.15 10.78
N GLN A 238 8.12 5.37 10.81
CA GLN A 238 7.38 5.56 12.06
C GLN A 238 7.42 4.31 12.94
N ASP A 239 7.20 3.13 12.34
CA ASP A 239 7.29 1.87 13.07
C ASP A 239 8.72 1.58 13.53
N PHE A 240 9.71 1.84 12.67
CA PHE A 240 11.13 1.71 13.01
C PHE A 240 11.53 2.62 14.17
N SER A 241 11.20 3.92 14.11
CA SER A 241 11.52 4.90 15.15
C SER A 241 10.97 4.48 16.51
N ARG A 242 9.73 4.01 16.55
CA ARG A 242 9.10 3.50 17.76
C ARG A 242 9.77 2.23 18.31
N MET A 243 10.30 1.38 17.43
CA MET A 243 10.91 0.10 17.78
C MET A 243 12.44 0.14 17.84
N ILE A 244 13.07 1.31 17.64
CA ILE A 244 14.52 1.41 17.46
C ILE A 244 15.28 0.82 18.65
N SER A 245 14.84 1.08 19.89
CA SER A 245 15.45 0.49 21.09
C SER A 245 15.37 -1.04 21.10
N ALA A 246 14.24 -1.62 20.73
CA ALA A 246 14.06 -3.07 20.66
C ALA A 246 14.94 -3.69 19.56
N LEU A 247 15.01 -3.04 18.40
CA LEU A 247 15.85 -3.45 17.28
C LEU A 247 17.33 -3.36 17.65
N THR A 248 17.77 -2.29 18.31
CA THR A 248 19.15 -2.15 18.78
C THR A 248 19.52 -3.27 19.74
N LEU A 249 18.69 -3.59 20.73
CA LEU A 249 18.96 -4.74 21.62
C LEU A 249 18.99 -6.06 20.84
N PHE A 250 18.04 -6.29 19.95
CA PHE A 250 18.00 -7.48 19.13
C PHE A 250 19.30 -7.66 18.32
N TYR A 251 19.72 -6.61 17.61
CA TYR A 251 20.91 -6.64 16.75
C TYR A 251 22.23 -6.66 17.54
N PHE A 252 22.24 -6.18 18.79
CA PHE A 252 23.39 -6.30 19.69
C PHE A 252 23.84 -7.76 19.87
N SER A 253 22.89 -8.71 19.83
CA SER A 253 23.17 -10.15 19.91
C SER A 253 24.17 -10.65 18.87
N PHE A 254 24.17 -10.04 17.68
CA PHE A 254 24.96 -10.48 16.51
C PHE A 254 26.30 -9.74 16.37
N LEU A 255 26.58 -8.78 17.24
CA LEU A 255 27.88 -8.09 17.27
C LEU A 255 29.00 -9.03 17.74
N SER A 256 30.21 -8.79 17.24
CA SER A 256 31.44 -9.43 17.72
C SER A 256 31.75 -9.02 19.17
N ARG A 257 32.69 -9.74 19.81
CA ARG A 257 33.05 -9.48 21.21
C ARG A 257 33.63 -8.08 21.43
N SER A 258 34.43 -7.57 20.49
CA SER A 258 34.98 -6.21 20.55
C SER A 258 33.87 -5.16 20.39
N GLU A 259 33.00 -5.31 19.39
CA GLU A 259 31.87 -4.41 19.17
C GLU A 259 30.91 -4.38 20.36
N LYS A 260 30.57 -5.54 20.95
CA LYS A 260 29.74 -5.61 22.17
C LYS A 260 30.33 -4.81 23.32
N THR A 261 31.65 -4.82 23.47
CA THR A 261 32.33 -4.04 24.51
C THR A 261 32.19 -2.55 24.26
N ASN A 262 32.37 -2.11 23.00
CA ASN A 262 32.28 -0.71 22.60
C ASN A 262 30.85 -0.16 22.70
N PHE A 263 29.84 -0.96 22.34
CA PHE A 263 28.44 -0.53 22.31
C PHE A 263 27.62 -0.91 23.55
N LEU A 264 28.24 -1.50 24.58
CA LEU A 264 27.59 -1.78 25.85
C LEU A 264 26.93 -0.53 26.49
N PRO A 265 27.53 0.68 26.45
CA PRO A 265 26.88 1.89 26.95
C PRO A 265 25.53 2.20 26.28
N VAL A 266 25.37 1.87 24.99
CA VAL A 266 24.11 2.06 24.25
C VAL A 266 23.00 1.17 24.85
N VAL A 267 23.32 -0.10 25.13
CA VAL A 267 22.41 -1.05 25.78
C VAL A 267 22.00 -0.57 27.17
N ILE A 268 22.98 -0.12 27.97
CA ILE A 268 22.72 0.42 29.31
C ILE A 268 21.80 1.64 29.26
N ASN A 269 21.99 2.53 28.29
CA ASN A 269 21.13 3.70 28.11
C ASN A 269 19.70 3.31 27.71
N ILE A 270 19.53 2.31 26.85
CA ILE A 270 18.20 1.76 26.51
C ILE A 270 17.51 1.20 27.75
N TYR A 271 18.22 0.44 28.59
CA TYR A 271 17.64 -0.09 29.83
C TYR A 271 17.17 1.00 30.78
N LYS A 272 17.93 2.08 30.90
CA LYS A 272 17.53 3.25 31.71
C LYS A 272 16.32 3.96 31.10
N LEU A 273 16.32 4.19 29.79
CA LEU A 273 15.25 4.90 29.07
C LEU A 273 13.89 4.20 29.26
N HIS A 274 13.88 2.87 29.21
CA HIS A 274 12.66 2.06 29.29
C HIS A 274 12.41 1.47 30.69
N ASN A 275 13.15 1.90 31.71
CA ASN A 275 13.03 1.41 33.09
C ASN A 275 13.05 -0.12 33.21
N VAL A 276 13.96 -0.77 32.48
CA VAL A 276 14.04 -2.24 32.41
C VAL A 276 14.49 -2.80 33.76
N THR A 277 13.69 -3.73 34.30
CA THR A 277 13.96 -4.40 35.58
C THR A 277 15.17 -5.33 35.49
N GLU A 278 15.78 -5.71 36.61
CA GLU A 278 16.88 -6.70 36.62
C GLU A 278 16.47 -8.03 35.98
N ALA A 279 15.24 -8.51 36.24
CA ALA A 279 14.69 -9.69 35.59
C ALA A 279 14.60 -9.52 34.06
N GLY A 280 14.19 -8.34 33.58
CA GLY A 280 14.18 -8.01 32.15
C GLY A 280 15.57 -7.98 31.53
N LYS A 281 16.58 -7.44 32.24
CA LYS A 281 17.98 -7.45 31.81
C LYS A 281 18.52 -8.86 31.70
N GLU A 282 18.28 -9.71 32.71
CA GLU A 282 18.68 -11.13 32.68
C GLU A 282 18.01 -11.88 31.54
N PHE A 283 16.72 -11.64 31.30
CA PHE A 283 15.99 -12.24 30.18
C PHE A 283 16.62 -11.86 28.84
N ILE A 284 16.86 -10.56 28.61
CA ILE A 284 17.49 -10.07 27.39
C ILE A 284 18.90 -10.64 27.23
N HIS A 285 19.66 -10.76 28.32
CA HIS A 285 20.99 -11.36 28.27
C HIS A 285 20.96 -12.84 27.84
N LYS A 286 20.05 -13.65 28.40
CA LYS A 286 19.86 -15.06 27.99
C LYS A 286 19.47 -15.17 26.53
N MET A 287 18.59 -14.30 26.07
CA MET A 287 18.18 -14.26 24.67
C MET A 287 19.34 -13.84 23.74
N HIS A 288 20.19 -12.89 24.13
CA HIS A 288 21.39 -12.55 23.36
C HIS A 288 22.29 -13.77 23.15
N SER A 289 22.51 -14.59 24.18
CA SER A 289 23.28 -15.83 24.07
C SER A 289 22.64 -16.82 23.09
N ARG A 290 21.33 -17.06 23.22
CA ARG A 290 20.56 -17.92 22.30
C ARG A 290 20.65 -17.46 20.84
N LEU A 291 20.58 -16.15 20.59
CA LEU A 291 20.64 -15.59 19.25
C LEU A 291 22.06 -15.64 18.66
N ALA A 292 23.09 -15.49 19.49
CA ALA A 292 24.49 -15.54 19.06
C ALA A 292 24.92 -16.95 18.58
N GLU A 293 24.26 -18.01 19.05
CA GLU A 293 24.54 -19.40 18.66
C GLU A 293 23.88 -19.81 17.33
N LYS A 294 22.98 -18.99 16.76
CA LYS A 294 22.31 -19.34 15.50
C LYS A 294 23.30 -19.33 14.34
N ASN A 295 23.40 -20.46 13.64
CA ASN A 295 24.13 -20.56 12.38
C ASN A 295 23.50 -19.66 11.31
N MET A 296 24.35 -18.91 10.59
CA MET A 296 23.93 -17.98 9.56
C MET A 296 24.76 -18.17 8.29
N THR A 297 24.09 -18.04 7.14
CA THR A 297 24.77 -17.94 5.85
C THR A 297 25.62 -16.68 5.79
N GLN A 298 26.61 -16.64 4.89
CA GLN A 298 27.45 -15.44 4.71
C GLN A 298 26.59 -14.20 4.39
N ALA A 299 25.63 -14.32 3.48
CA ALA A 299 24.68 -13.25 3.18
C ALA A 299 23.86 -12.78 4.40
N GLY A 300 23.57 -13.68 5.35
CA GLY A 300 22.98 -13.32 6.64
C GLY A 300 23.93 -12.50 7.50
N LYS A 301 25.20 -12.92 7.61
CA LYS A 301 26.24 -12.21 8.37
C LYS A 301 26.49 -10.82 7.82
N ASP A 302 26.64 -10.70 6.49
CA ASP A 302 26.84 -9.42 5.82
C ASP A 302 25.66 -8.48 6.05
N ARG A 303 24.44 -9.00 6.06
CA ARG A 303 23.24 -8.23 6.37
C ARG A 303 23.21 -7.74 7.82
N LYS A 304 23.55 -8.59 8.79
CA LYS A 304 23.66 -8.16 10.20
C LYS A 304 24.71 -7.07 10.37
N SER A 305 25.85 -7.20 9.70
CA SER A 305 26.92 -6.19 9.70
C SER A 305 26.43 -4.83 9.18
N ARG A 306 25.78 -4.79 8.00
CA ARG A 306 25.19 -3.54 7.47
C ARG A 306 24.15 -2.90 8.38
N ILE A 307 23.33 -3.71 9.05
CA ILE A 307 22.34 -3.19 10.01
C ILE A 307 23.04 -2.64 11.25
N ALA A 308 24.03 -3.37 11.77
CA ALA A 308 24.79 -2.97 12.94
C ALA A 308 25.53 -1.63 12.71
N GLU A 309 26.23 -1.50 11.60
CA GLU A 309 26.90 -0.25 11.19
C GLU A 309 25.93 0.94 11.27
N LYS A 310 24.72 0.79 10.73
CA LYS A 310 23.72 1.86 10.75
C LYS A 310 23.15 2.11 12.15
N LEU A 311 22.77 1.08 12.90
CA LEU A 311 22.16 1.24 14.21
C LEU A 311 23.13 1.74 15.29
N PHE A 312 24.40 1.38 15.20
CA PHE A 312 25.38 1.59 16.28
C PHE A 312 26.48 2.59 15.94
N GLU A 313 27.04 2.56 14.72
CA GLU A 313 28.15 3.45 14.35
C GLU A 313 27.63 4.79 13.83
N ASN A 314 26.68 4.75 12.89
CA ASN A 314 26.13 5.96 12.28
C ASN A 314 25.21 6.74 13.24
N SER A 315 24.66 6.08 14.26
CA SER A 315 23.87 6.76 15.30
C SER A 315 24.70 7.68 16.22
N LEU A 316 26.03 7.57 16.19
CA LEU A 316 26.94 8.45 16.93
C LEU A 316 27.22 9.77 16.19
N THR A 317 27.07 9.78 14.86
CA THR A 317 27.36 10.94 13.99
C THR A 317 26.10 11.55 13.38
N THR A 318 24.99 10.81 13.37
CA THR A 318 23.69 11.25 12.88
C THR A 318 22.59 10.86 13.86
N LYS A 319 21.64 11.76 14.14
CA LYS A 319 20.42 11.37 14.86
C LYS A 319 19.52 10.63 13.86
N LEU A 320 19.48 9.30 13.98
CA LEU A 320 18.55 8.44 13.24
C LEU A 320 17.10 8.63 13.69
#